data_AF-A0A661PQ92-F1
#
_entry.id   AF-A0A661PQ92-F1
#
_cell.length_a   1.000
_cell.length_b   1.000
_cell.length_c   1.000
_cell.angle_alpha   90.00
_cell.angle_beta   90.00
_cell.angle_gamma   90.00
#
_symmetry.space_group_name_H-M   'P 1'
#
loop_
_entity.id
_entity.type
_entity.pdbx_description
1 polymer ?
#
loop_
_entity_poly.entity_id
_entity_poly.type
_entity_poly.pdbx_seq_one_letter_code
_entity_poly.pdbx_strand_id
1 'polypeptide(L)'
;QTLDENPTLVVELASHTDSRDTDERNDILSQKRAQSVVDYLILRGIDPGRLVAKGYGERAPRHLLKNYSIDSIIVLDSGSVLNEEFISSLKTNEIKEFAHQLNRRTEFSVLNNDYVPKEKLEDVIAPKIDIVISPDTENRTVKLFKDEAGNFGVKCEINGYPIKVYINKRYNQPFISLESALNLLRDGAISKGDFAGDANEVLANSSIADKAVFLVEELKIDKNFITLFEVTVSHKIPTGFYLDEATFSLIGKYTIDEEKMEMVFE
;
A
#
# COMPACT_ATOMS: atom_id res chain seq x y z
N GLN A 1 -0.83 -7.00 -16.58
CA GLN A 1 -1.65 -7.42 -17.73
C GLN A 1 -2.93 -8.10 -17.29
N THR A 2 -2.93 -9.34 -16.77
CA THR A 2 -4.19 -10.04 -16.42
C THR A 2 -5.06 -9.26 -15.42
N LEU A 3 -4.46 -8.67 -14.39
CA LEU A 3 -5.21 -7.85 -13.41
C LEU A 3 -5.69 -6.51 -13.98
N ASP A 4 -5.04 -5.99 -15.03
CA ASP A 4 -5.46 -4.78 -15.74
C ASP A 4 -6.67 -5.09 -16.64
N GLU A 5 -6.62 -6.22 -17.35
CA GLU A 5 -7.70 -6.69 -18.25
C GLU A 5 -8.94 -7.17 -17.49
N ASN A 6 -8.80 -7.50 -16.19
CA ASN A 6 -9.88 -8.03 -15.36
C ASN A 6 -9.99 -7.20 -14.07
N PRO A 7 -10.54 -5.98 -14.12
CA PRO A 7 -10.45 -5.00 -13.04
C PRO A 7 -11.23 -5.38 -11.77
N THR A 8 -12.15 -6.35 -11.85
CA THR A 8 -12.96 -6.80 -10.70
C THR A 8 -12.34 -7.97 -9.93
N LEU A 9 -11.26 -8.57 -10.43
CA LEU A 9 -10.63 -9.71 -9.76
C LEU A 9 -9.90 -9.28 -8.49
N VAL A 10 -10.11 -10.05 -7.42
CA VAL A 10 -9.30 -10.05 -6.20
C VAL A 10 -8.45 -11.32 -6.17
N VAL A 11 -7.16 -11.17 -5.89
CA VAL A 11 -6.20 -12.28 -5.89
C VAL A 11 -5.48 -12.43 -4.56
N GLU A 12 -5.25 -13.68 -4.17
CA GLU A 12 -4.34 -14.06 -3.09
C GLU A 12 -2.97 -14.38 -3.67
N LEU A 13 -1.93 -13.80 -3.06
CA LEU A 13 -0.54 -14.14 -3.26
C LEU A 13 -0.08 -14.96 -2.06
N ALA A 14 0.01 -16.27 -2.27
CA ALA A 14 0.36 -17.25 -1.27
C ALA A 14 1.85 -17.57 -1.37
N SER A 15 2.65 -17.30 -0.33
CA SER A 15 4.05 -17.69 -0.32
C SER A 15 4.32 -18.80 0.70
N HIS A 16 5.29 -19.64 0.40
CA HIS A 16 5.61 -20.83 1.17
C HIS A 16 7.12 -21.02 1.33
N THR A 17 7.50 -21.79 2.34
CA THR A 17 8.89 -22.15 2.64
C THR A 17 9.08 -23.67 2.58
N ASP A 18 10.34 -24.09 2.68
CA ASP A 18 10.67 -25.48 2.97
C ASP A 18 10.74 -25.71 4.50
N SER A 19 10.88 -26.97 4.91
CA SER A 19 10.75 -27.42 6.30
C SER A 19 12.03 -27.32 7.14
N ARG A 20 12.99 -26.47 6.77
CA ARG A 20 14.35 -26.49 7.36
C ARG A 20 14.61 -25.47 8.47
N ASP A 21 13.70 -24.52 8.66
CA ASP A 21 13.78 -23.51 9.71
C ASP A 21 12.61 -23.68 10.68
N THR A 22 12.55 -22.90 11.75
CA THR A 22 11.41 -22.96 12.68
C THR A 22 10.13 -22.44 12.03
N ASP A 23 8.98 -22.96 12.44
CA ASP A 23 7.65 -22.51 11.98
C ASP A 23 7.52 -20.98 12.01
N GLU A 24 7.92 -20.36 13.13
CA GLU A 24 7.86 -18.90 13.30
C GLU A 24 8.69 -18.15 12.26
N ARG A 25 9.92 -18.62 11.99
CA ARG A 25 10.80 -17.98 11.00
C ARG A 25 10.29 -18.19 9.59
N ASN A 26 9.74 -19.37 9.32
CA ASN A 26 9.13 -19.71 8.04
C ASN A 26 7.85 -18.90 7.77
N ASP A 27 7.04 -18.63 8.79
CA ASP A 27 5.88 -17.75 8.71
C ASP A 27 6.28 -16.31 8.39
N ILE A 28 7.24 -15.77 9.12
CA ILE A 28 7.74 -14.41 8.88
C ILE A 28 8.34 -14.31 7.48
N LEU A 29 9.13 -15.29 7.05
CA LEU A 29 9.78 -15.30 5.74
C LEU A 29 8.75 -15.38 4.61
N SER A 30 7.80 -16.30 4.70
CA SER A 30 6.75 -16.44 3.69
C SER A 30 5.85 -15.21 3.63
N GLN A 31 5.45 -14.63 4.77
CA GLN A 31 4.64 -13.41 4.76
C GLN A 31 5.38 -12.25 4.09
N LYS A 32 6.68 -12.07 4.41
CA LYS A 32 7.51 -11.04 3.76
C LYS A 32 7.62 -11.25 2.25
N ARG A 33 7.76 -12.50 1.79
CA ARG A 33 7.79 -12.82 0.36
C ARG A 33 6.46 -12.51 -0.33
N ALA A 34 5.34 -12.89 0.27
CA ALA A 34 4.01 -12.57 -0.26
C ALA A 34 3.80 -11.05 -0.34
N GLN A 35 4.12 -10.33 0.75
CA GLN A 35 3.99 -8.87 0.81
C GLN A 35 4.86 -8.18 -0.24
N SER A 36 6.10 -8.63 -0.45
CA SER A 36 6.98 -8.03 -1.47
C SER A 36 6.41 -8.12 -2.89
N VAL A 37 5.65 -9.17 -3.21
CA VAL A 37 5.00 -9.29 -4.52
C VAL A 37 3.75 -8.41 -4.59
N VAL A 38 2.97 -8.31 -3.50
CA VAL A 38 1.85 -7.37 -3.40
C VAL A 38 2.32 -5.92 -3.56
N ASP A 39 3.34 -5.50 -2.81
CA ASP A 39 3.92 -4.17 -2.90
C ASP A 39 4.39 -3.86 -4.32
N TYR A 40 5.00 -4.84 -5.00
CA TYR A 40 5.40 -4.69 -6.40
C TYR A 40 4.19 -4.46 -7.31
N LEU A 41 3.09 -5.20 -7.13
CA LEU A 41 1.88 -5.02 -7.93
C LEU A 41 1.18 -3.68 -7.66
N ILE A 42 1.17 -3.23 -6.40
CA ILE A 42 0.64 -1.91 -6.02
C ILE A 42 1.41 -0.81 -6.74
N LEU A 43 2.74 -0.90 -6.75
CA LEU A 43 3.59 0.08 -7.45
C LEU A 43 3.47 0.01 -8.97
N ARG A 44 2.95 -1.09 -9.52
CA ARG A 44 2.55 -1.20 -10.93
C ARG A 44 1.13 -0.67 -11.19
N GLY A 45 0.43 -0.26 -10.14
CA GLY A 45 -0.86 0.41 -10.19
C GLY A 45 -2.07 -0.48 -9.92
N ILE A 46 -1.87 -1.69 -9.39
CA ILE A 46 -3.00 -2.52 -8.95
C ILE A 46 -3.46 -2.00 -7.59
N ASP A 47 -4.76 -1.74 -7.46
CA ASP A 47 -5.35 -1.30 -6.20
C ASP A 47 -5.08 -2.31 -5.07
N PRO A 48 -4.58 -1.88 -3.89
CA PRO A 48 -4.32 -2.77 -2.76
C PRO A 48 -5.54 -3.56 -2.30
N GLY A 49 -6.75 -3.01 -2.43
CA GLY A 49 -8.01 -3.69 -2.11
C GLY A 49 -8.29 -4.94 -2.95
N ARG A 50 -7.52 -5.15 -4.03
CA ARG A 50 -7.58 -6.33 -4.90
C ARG A 50 -6.55 -7.40 -4.56
N LEU A 51 -5.69 -7.16 -3.58
CA LEU A 51 -4.50 -7.98 -3.33
C LEU A 51 -4.47 -8.46 -1.88
N VAL A 52 -4.36 -9.77 -1.68
CA VAL A 52 -4.22 -10.38 -0.36
C VAL A 52 -2.87 -11.08 -0.27
N ALA A 53 -1.97 -10.62 0.60
CA ALA A 53 -0.70 -11.28 0.87
C ALA A 53 -0.83 -12.29 1.99
N LYS A 54 -0.47 -13.56 1.75
CA LYS A 54 -0.55 -14.61 2.77
C LYS A 54 0.70 -15.50 2.80
N GLY A 55 1.37 -15.50 3.95
CA GLY A 55 2.45 -16.43 4.28
C GLY A 55 1.91 -17.71 4.89
N TYR A 56 2.17 -18.85 4.25
CA TYR A 56 1.78 -20.16 4.77
C TYR A 56 2.91 -20.90 5.49
N GLY A 57 4.12 -20.33 5.48
CA GLY A 57 5.32 -21.02 5.97
C GLY A 57 5.48 -22.38 5.28
N GLU A 58 5.82 -23.39 6.08
CA GLU A 58 5.94 -24.78 5.62
C GLU A 58 4.64 -25.59 5.73
N ARG A 59 3.59 -25.03 6.37
CA ARG A 59 2.33 -25.74 6.70
C ARG A 59 1.49 -26.13 5.49
N ALA A 60 1.80 -25.59 4.32
CA ALA A 60 1.15 -25.93 3.05
C ALA A 60 2.18 -26.53 2.07
N PRO A 61 2.62 -27.79 2.28
CA PRO A 61 3.54 -28.47 1.38
C PRO A 61 2.93 -28.61 -0.02
N ARG A 62 3.78 -28.61 -1.04
CA ARG A 62 3.32 -28.64 -2.43
C ARG A 62 2.75 -30.02 -2.79
N HIS A 63 1.58 -30.01 -3.42
CA HIS A 63 1.00 -31.17 -4.09
C HIS A 63 1.48 -31.22 -5.54
N LEU A 64 2.10 -32.32 -5.97
CA LEU A 64 2.60 -32.44 -7.33
C LEU A 64 1.48 -32.80 -8.31
N LEU A 65 1.32 -31.98 -9.35
CA LEU A 65 0.33 -32.24 -10.41
C LEU A 65 0.91 -33.01 -11.61
N LYS A 66 2.22 -33.22 -11.64
CA LYS A 66 2.94 -33.92 -12.71
C LYS A 66 4.17 -34.64 -12.17
N ASN A 67 4.68 -35.59 -12.95
CA ASN A 67 5.92 -36.28 -12.64
C ASN A 67 7.12 -35.36 -12.90
N TYR A 68 8.17 -35.54 -12.11
CA TYR A 68 9.49 -34.94 -12.33
C TYR A 68 10.51 -36.03 -12.56
N SER A 69 11.39 -35.83 -13.53
CA SER A 69 12.36 -36.85 -13.96
C SER A 69 13.76 -36.25 -14.12
N ILE A 70 14.77 -37.04 -13.78
CA ILE A 70 16.20 -36.76 -14.04
C ILE A 70 16.69 -37.88 -14.94
N ASP A 71 17.32 -37.54 -16.07
CA ASP A 71 17.81 -38.52 -17.07
C ASP A 71 16.76 -39.57 -17.48
N SER A 72 15.51 -39.11 -17.70
CA SER A 72 14.34 -39.95 -18.04
C SER A 72 13.86 -40.91 -16.95
N ILE A 73 14.44 -40.86 -15.75
CA ILE A 73 13.99 -41.62 -14.57
C ILE A 73 13.10 -40.72 -13.73
N ILE A 74 11.87 -41.16 -13.43
CA ILE A 74 10.97 -40.44 -12.53
C ILE A 74 11.55 -40.44 -11.12
N VAL A 75 11.72 -39.25 -10.56
CA VAL A 75 12.25 -39.02 -9.21
C VAL A 75 11.19 -38.51 -8.24
N LEU A 76 10.11 -37.91 -8.75
CA LEU A 76 8.94 -37.50 -7.97
C LEU A 76 7.67 -37.75 -8.79
N ASP A 77 6.73 -38.48 -8.21
CA ASP A 77 5.46 -38.82 -8.85
C ASP A 77 4.38 -37.75 -8.63
N SER A 78 3.51 -37.57 -9.62
CA SER A 78 2.28 -36.79 -9.48
C SER A 78 1.40 -37.37 -8.37
N GLY A 79 0.72 -36.51 -7.62
CA GLY A 79 -0.06 -36.86 -6.44
C GLY A 79 0.76 -36.83 -5.15
N SER A 80 2.09 -36.84 -5.21
CA SER A 80 2.93 -36.74 -4.02
C SER A 80 2.75 -35.39 -3.32
N VAL A 81 2.78 -35.43 -1.98
CA VAL A 81 2.78 -34.23 -1.13
C VAL A 81 4.19 -34.06 -0.58
N LEU A 82 4.81 -32.92 -0.87
CA LEU A 82 6.19 -32.63 -0.47
C LEU A 82 6.29 -32.21 1.01
N ASN A 83 5.80 -33.03 1.93
CA ASN A 83 5.99 -32.81 3.37
C ASN A 83 7.38 -33.29 3.83
N GLU A 84 7.76 -32.97 5.07
CA GLU A 84 9.07 -33.32 5.61
C GLU A 84 9.33 -34.83 5.59
N GLU A 85 8.34 -35.63 6.01
CA GLU A 85 8.42 -37.10 6.02
C GLU A 85 8.74 -37.64 4.62
N PHE A 86 7.98 -37.23 3.60
CA PHE A 86 8.17 -37.63 2.22
C PHE A 86 9.56 -37.23 1.72
N ILE A 87 9.97 -35.97 1.94
CA ILE A 87 11.28 -35.49 1.48
C ILE A 87 12.42 -36.26 2.17
N SER A 88 12.30 -36.52 3.47
CA SER A 88 13.31 -37.27 4.24
C SER A 88 13.54 -38.69 3.69
N SER A 89 12.48 -39.29 3.14
CA SER A 89 12.50 -40.65 2.56
C SER A 89 13.16 -40.75 1.18
N LEU A 90 13.41 -39.62 0.50
CA LEU A 90 14.00 -39.61 -0.82
C LEU A 90 15.45 -40.13 -0.81
N LYS A 91 15.85 -40.79 -1.90
CA LYS A 91 17.10 -41.57 -1.97
C LYS A 91 18.38 -40.73 -1.92
N THR A 92 18.39 -39.57 -2.57
CA THR A 92 19.61 -38.76 -2.72
C THR A 92 19.37 -37.34 -2.24
N ASN A 93 20.42 -36.70 -1.72
CA ASN A 93 20.36 -35.30 -1.28
C ASN A 93 20.02 -34.35 -2.43
N GLU A 94 20.37 -34.70 -3.67
CA GLU A 94 20.01 -33.94 -4.86
C GLU A 94 18.50 -33.89 -5.08
N ILE A 95 17.81 -35.04 -4.99
CA ILE A 95 16.34 -35.09 -5.12
C ILE A 95 15.67 -34.39 -3.93
N LYS A 96 16.24 -34.52 -2.72
CA LYS A 96 15.77 -33.78 -1.53
C LYS A 96 15.83 -32.28 -1.73
N GLU A 97 16.99 -31.77 -2.15
CA GLU A 97 17.14 -30.33 -2.38
C GLU A 97 16.19 -29.87 -3.49
N PHE A 98 16.04 -30.64 -4.57
CA PHE A 98 15.07 -30.36 -5.63
C PHE A 98 13.63 -30.24 -5.09
N ALA A 99 13.19 -31.18 -4.25
CA ALA A 99 11.87 -31.12 -3.61
C ALA A 99 11.73 -29.90 -2.69
N HIS A 100 12.76 -29.55 -1.92
CA HIS A 100 12.75 -28.32 -1.13
C HIS A 100 12.62 -27.08 -2.02
N GLN A 101 13.26 -27.02 -3.19
CA GLN A 101 13.10 -25.88 -4.12
C GLN A 101 11.67 -25.75 -4.61
N LEU A 102 11.00 -26.87 -4.89
CA LEU A 102 9.59 -26.87 -5.29
C LEU A 102 8.67 -26.33 -4.20
N ASN A 103 9.00 -26.54 -2.92
CA ASN A 103 8.26 -25.96 -1.79
C ASN A 103 8.52 -24.47 -1.57
N ARG A 104 9.71 -23.96 -1.94
CA ARG A 104 10.06 -22.53 -1.88
C ARG A 104 9.44 -21.77 -3.06
N ARG A 105 8.12 -21.54 -3.01
CA ARG A 105 7.36 -20.89 -4.09
C ARG A 105 6.41 -19.81 -3.61
N THR A 106 5.96 -18.99 -4.56
CA THR A 106 4.81 -18.10 -4.41
C THR A 106 3.78 -18.47 -5.49
N GLU A 107 2.52 -18.57 -5.11
CA GLU A 107 1.39 -18.97 -5.93
C GLU A 107 0.36 -17.84 -5.99
N PHE A 108 -0.39 -17.78 -7.10
CA PHE A 108 -1.46 -16.83 -7.32
C PHE A 108 -2.78 -17.58 -7.38
N SER A 109 -3.77 -17.12 -6.63
CA SER A 109 -5.13 -17.67 -6.66
C SER A 109 -6.14 -16.54 -6.80
N VAL A 110 -7.16 -16.72 -7.62
CA VAL A 110 -8.31 -15.80 -7.65
C VAL A 110 -9.20 -16.14 -6.46
N LEU A 111 -9.47 -15.14 -5.61
CA LEU A 111 -10.37 -15.30 -4.47
C LEU A 111 -11.82 -15.08 -4.90
N ASN A 112 -12.10 -13.96 -5.56
CA ASN A 112 -13.41 -13.59 -6.07
C ASN A 112 -13.27 -12.55 -7.20
N ASN A 113 -14.42 -12.04 -7.68
CA ASN A 113 -14.51 -11.10 -8.79
C ASN A 113 -15.52 -9.95 -8.53
N ASP A 114 -15.81 -9.65 -7.27
CA ASP A 114 -16.82 -8.68 -6.83
C ASP A 114 -16.24 -7.30 -6.46
N TYR A 115 -14.94 -7.09 -6.67
CA TYR A 115 -14.32 -5.78 -6.48
C TYR A 115 -14.92 -4.75 -7.42
N VAL A 116 -15.30 -3.61 -6.87
CA VAL A 116 -15.83 -2.46 -7.62
C VAL A 116 -14.70 -1.43 -7.73
N PRO A 117 -14.13 -1.20 -8.94
CA PRO A 117 -13.12 -0.17 -9.14
C PRO A 117 -13.65 1.22 -8.79
N LYS A 118 -12.79 2.06 -8.18
CA LYS A 118 -13.06 3.49 -8.01
C LYS A 118 -13.27 4.14 -9.38
N GLU A 119 -14.20 5.09 -9.47
CA GLU A 119 -14.41 5.89 -10.69
C GLU A 119 -13.13 6.65 -11.03
N LYS A 120 -12.80 6.75 -12.32
CA LYS A 120 -11.64 7.53 -12.76
C LYS A 120 -11.96 9.01 -12.60
N LEU A 121 -11.00 9.75 -12.07
CA LEU A 121 -11.16 11.16 -11.79
C LEU A 121 -11.42 12.01 -13.05
N GLU A 122 -10.95 11.54 -14.22
CA GLU A 122 -11.21 12.16 -15.53
C GLU A 122 -12.72 12.22 -15.88
N ASP A 123 -13.54 11.35 -15.26
CA ASP A 123 -15.00 11.29 -15.45
C ASP A 123 -15.75 12.21 -14.46
N VAL A 124 -15.07 12.73 -13.43
CA VAL A 124 -15.63 13.65 -12.43
C VAL A 124 -15.46 15.08 -12.92
N ILE A 125 -16.48 15.60 -13.61
CA ILE A 125 -16.51 16.96 -14.12
C ILE A 125 -16.40 17.97 -12.97
N ALA A 126 -15.20 18.56 -12.86
CA ALA A 126 -14.80 19.66 -11.97
C ALA A 126 -14.87 19.36 -10.45
N PRO A 127 -13.89 19.85 -9.66
CA PRO A 127 -13.93 19.71 -8.21
C PRO A 127 -15.18 20.42 -7.66
N LYS A 128 -16.16 19.65 -7.19
CA LYS A 128 -17.20 20.18 -6.30
C LYS A 128 -16.56 20.40 -4.94
N ILE A 129 -16.19 21.64 -4.67
CA ILE A 129 -15.83 22.09 -3.32
C ILE A 129 -17.15 22.20 -2.56
N ASP A 130 -17.61 21.09 -1.99
CA ASP A 130 -18.69 21.13 -1.01
C ASP A 130 -18.08 21.54 0.33
N ILE A 131 -18.14 22.85 0.62
CA ILE A 131 -17.80 23.39 1.94
C ILE A 131 -18.86 22.88 2.92
N VAL A 132 -18.63 21.73 3.55
CA VAL A 132 -19.47 21.26 4.65
C VAL A 132 -19.06 22.02 5.89
N ILE A 133 -19.81 23.08 6.17
CA ILE A 133 -19.76 23.77 7.45
C ILE A 133 -20.33 22.79 8.49
N SER A 134 -19.47 22.21 9.33
CA SER A 134 -19.90 21.47 10.52
C SER A 134 -20.74 22.41 11.40
N PRO A 135 -22.01 22.09 11.72
CA PRO A 135 -22.91 23.01 12.43
C PRO A 135 -22.64 23.13 13.94
N ASP A 136 -21.52 22.56 14.43
CA ASP A 136 -21.24 22.50 15.86
C ASP A 136 -20.41 23.71 16.30
N THR A 137 -21.06 24.65 16.98
CA THR A 137 -20.53 25.91 17.55
C THR A 137 -19.64 25.73 18.80
N GLU A 138 -19.04 24.56 19.00
CA GLU A 138 -18.10 24.36 20.12
C GLU A 138 -16.67 24.48 19.61
N ASN A 139 -15.88 25.36 20.25
CA ASN A 139 -14.44 25.45 20.02
C ASN A 139 -13.83 24.05 20.21
N ARG A 140 -13.21 23.53 19.14
CA ARG A 140 -12.63 22.18 19.13
C ARG A 140 -11.13 22.23 19.12
N THR A 141 -10.53 21.51 20.06
CA THR A 141 -9.10 21.50 20.24
C THR A 141 -8.48 20.21 19.70
N VAL A 142 -7.52 20.34 18.79
CA VAL A 142 -6.71 19.24 18.26
C VAL A 142 -5.27 19.40 18.73
N LYS A 143 -4.66 18.29 19.17
CA LYS A 143 -3.26 18.29 19.61
C LYS A 143 -2.31 18.41 18.44
N LEU A 144 -1.34 19.30 18.58
CA LEU A 144 -0.25 19.50 17.63
C LEU A 144 1.05 18.87 18.12
N PHE A 145 1.97 18.68 17.19
CA PHE A 145 3.37 18.34 17.42
C PHE A 145 4.25 19.18 16.48
N LYS A 146 5.57 19.09 16.60
CA LYS A 146 6.50 19.74 15.66
C LYS A 146 7.36 18.70 14.95
N ASP A 147 7.72 18.96 13.70
CA ASP A 147 8.81 18.24 13.03
C ASP A 147 10.18 18.78 13.45
N GLU A 148 11.26 18.20 12.92
CA GLU A 148 12.64 18.62 13.19
C GLU A 148 12.92 20.07 12.74
N ALA A 149 12.15 20.58 11.77
CA ALA A 149 12.26 21.94 11.27
C ALA A 149 11.37 22.94 12.02
N GLY A 150 10.61 22.48 13.02
CA GLY A 150 9.72 23.30 13.85
C GLY A 150 8.35 23.58 13.23
N ASN A 151 7.99 22.93 12.11
CA ASN A 151 6.67 23.06 11.50
C ASN A 151 5.61 22.37 12.38
N PHE A 152 4.46 23.01 12.57
CA PHE A 152 3.35 22.40 13.30
C PHE A 152 2.75 21.25 12.51
N GLY A 153 2.66 20.09 13.14
CA GLY A 153 2.06 18.87 12.62
C GLY A 153 0.79 18.49 13.35
N VAL A 154 -0.12 17.85 12.63
CA VAL A 154 -1.39 17.34 13.12
C VAL A 154 -1.60 15.91 12.61
N LYS A 155 -2.25 15.08 13.42
CA LYS A 155 -2.68 13.74 12.99
C LYS A 155 -4.01 13.90 12.26
N CYS A 156 -4.10 13.31 11.09
CA CYS A 156 -5.25 13.42 10.20
C CYS A 156 -5.46 12.10 9.45
N GLU A 157 -6.50 12.04 8.65
CA GLU A 157 -6.80 10.93 7.76
C GLU A 157 -6.80 11.44 6.31
N ILE A 158 -6.14 10.72 5.40
CA ILE A 158 -6.23 10.94 3.95
C ILE A 158 -7.02 9.78 3.36
N ASN A 159 -8.18 10.06 2.78
CA ASN A 159 -9.10 9.06 2.23
C ASN A 159 -9.39 7.92 3.24
N GLY A 160 -9.52 8.26 4.53
CA GLY A 160 -9.73 7.32 5.64
C GLY A 160 -8.46 6.68 6.24
N TYR A 161 -7.27 6.98 5.72
CA TYR A 161 -6.00 6.40 6.19
C TYR A 161 -5.20 7.36 7.07
N PRO A 162 -4.73 6.93 8.26
CA PRO A 162 -4.08 7.82 9.21
C PRO A 162 -2.71 8.29 8.72
N ILE A 163 -2.48 9.61 8.74
CA ILE A 163 -1.20 10.23 8.37
C ILE A 163 -0.94 11.50 9.19
N LYS A 164 0.33 11.90 9.27
CA LYS A 164 0.75 13.18 9.86
C LYS A 164 0.93 14.21 8.75
N VAL A 165 0.27 15.34 8.88
CA VAL A 165 0.39 16.48 7.97
C VAL A 165 0.99 17.67 8.72
N TYR A 166 1.87 18.40 8.05
CA TYR A 166 2.57 19.56 8.61
C TYR A 166 2.20 20.83 7.87
N ILE A 167 2.02 21.93 8.60
CA ILE A 167 1.76 23.25 8.03
C ILE A 167 3.09 23.94 7.80
N ASN A 168 3.38 24.30 6.55
CA ASN A 168 4.59 25.02 6.19
C ASN A 168 4.26 26.31 5.44
N LYS A 169 4.40 27.45 6.14
CA LYS A 169 4.10 28.79 5.61
C LYS A 169 5.01 29.25 4.48
N ARG A 170 6.15 28.58 4.27
CA ARG A 170 7.09 28.91 3.19
C ARG A 170 6.73 28.24 1.87
N TYR A 171 5.90 27.19 1.92
CA TYR A 171 5.40 26.53 0.73
C TYR A 171 4.18 27.27 0.20
N ASN A 172 3.98 27.19 -1.10
CA ASN A 172 2.88 27.82 -1.84
C ASN A 172 1.95 26.79 -2.49
N GLN A 173 2.18 25.51 -2.21
CA GLN A 173 1.35 24.38 -2.65
C GLN A 173 1.64 23.16 -1.74
N PRO A 174 0.74 22.17 -1.72
CA PRO A 174 0.96 20.92 -1.01
C PRO A 174 2.10 20.09 -1.59
N PHE A 175 2.97 19.58 -0.72
CA PHE A 175 4.05 18.67 -1.08
C PHE A 175 4.04 17.42 -0.21
N ILE A 176 4.33 16.28 -0.81
CA ILE A 176 4.56 15.03 -0.08
C ILE A 176 5.89 14.41 -0.49
N SER A 177 6.60 13.82 0.47
CA SER A 177 7.82 13.08 0.17
C SER A 177 7.50 11.84 -0.66
N LEU A 178 8.48 11.38 -1.45
CA LEU A 178 8.37 10.11 -2.17
C LEU A 178 7.99 8.96 -1.23
N GLU A 179 8.66 8.86 -0.07
CA GLU A 179 8.38 7.83 0.93
C GLU A 179 6.92 7.87 1.40
N SER A 180 6.42 9.05 1.76
CA SER A 180 5.06 9.19 2.29
C SER A 180 4.01 8.90 1.22
N ALA A 181 4.25 9.32 -0.03
CA ALA A 181 3.37 9.01 -1.16
C ALA A 181 3.34 7.51 -1.49
N LEU A 182 4.49 6.82 -1.43
CA LEU A 182 4.54 5.37 -1.59
C LEU A 182 3.79 4.64 -0.48
N ASN A 183 3.83 5.15 0.75
CA ASN A 183 3.06 4.58 1.86
C ASN A 183 1.55 4.77 1.65
N LEU A 184 1.10 5.96 1.20
CA LEU A 184 -0.31 6.17 0.84
C LEU A 184 -0.77 5.21 -0.28
N LEU A 185 0.07 4.93 -1.28
CA LEU A 185 -0.23 3.93 -2.31
C LEU A 185 -0.35 2.52 -1.72
N ARG A 186 0.59 2.12 -0.86
CA ARG A 186 0.61 0.78 -0.23
C ARG A 186 -0.59 0.57 0.67
N ASP A 187 -0.96 1.60 1.43
CA ASP A 187 -2.08 1.54 2.35
C ASP A 187 -3.42 1.51 1.57
N GLY A 188 -3.44 2.01 0.33
CA GLY A 188 -4.65 2.13 -0.49
C GLY A 188 -5.39 3.45 -0.32
N ALA A 189 -4.74 4.40 0.36
CA ALA A 189 -5.22 5.77 0.49
C ALA A 189 -5.29 6.45 -0.88
N ILE A 190 -4.30 6.19 -1.74
CA ILE A 190 -4.31 6.64 -3.13
C ILE A 190 -4.06 5.45 -4.06
N SER A 191 -4.40 5.64 -5.33
CA SER A 191 -4.32 4.66 -6.40
C SER A 191 -3.65 5.27 -7.64
N LYS A 192 -3.37 4.43 -8.63
CA LYS A 192 -2.85 4.88 -9.92
C LYS A 192 -3.77 5.88 -10.64
N GLY A 193 -5.08 5.76 -10.42
CA GLY A 193 -6.08 6.64 -11.05
C GLY A 193 -6.09 8.07 -10.50
N ASP A 194 -5.44 8.30 -9.36
CA ASP A 194 -5.45 9.60 -8.70
C ASP A 194 -4.36 10.53 -9.24
N PHE A 195 -3.39 10.01 -9.98
CA PHE A 195 -2.30 10.77 -10.57
C PHE A 195 -2.72 11.44 -11.87
N ALA A 196 -2.35 12.72 -12.02
CA ALA A 196 -2.53 13.45 -13.27
C ALA A 196 -1.50 13.00 -14.33
N GLY A 197 -1.94 12.93 -15.59
CA GLY A 197 -1.11 12.53 -16.73
C GLY A 197 -1.09 11.02 -16.99
N ASP A 198 -0.12 10.52 -17.76
CA ASP A 198 0.00 9.07 -17.97
C ASP A 198 0.52 8.39 -16.71
N ALA A 199 -0.38 7.72 -16.02
CA ALA A 199 -0.07 7.05 -14.78
C ALA A 199 0.98 5.92 -14.92
N ASN A 200 1.25 5.40 -16.13
CA ASN A 200 2.36 4.46 -16.37
C ASN A 200 3.73 5.14 -16.39
N GLU A 201 3.79 6.41 -16.78
CA GLU A 201 5.00 7.22 -16.74
C GLU A 201 5.24 7.74 -15.31
N VAL A 202 4.15 8.08 -14.61
CA VAL A 202 4.20 8.55 -13.22
C VAL A 202 4.60 7.44 -12.25
N LEU A 203 4.02 6.24 -12.39
CA LEU A 203 4.34 5.05 -11.59
C LEU A 203 5.26 4.11 -12.37
N ALA A 204 6.54 4.49 -12.47
CA ALA A 204 7.56 3.73 -13.16
C ALA A 204 8.60 3.16 -12.19
N ASN A 205 9.14 1.96 -12.51
CA ASN A 205 10.27 1.34 -11.81
C ASN A 205 10.12 1.24 -10.28
N SER A 206 8.92 0.89 -9.79
CA SER A 206 8.64 0.76 -8.35
C SER A 206 8.81 2.08 -7.58
N SER A 207 8.59 3.22 -8.25
CA SER A 207 8.70 4.56 -7.69
C SER A 207 7.60 5.47 -8.25
N ILE A 208 7.52 6.68 -7.70
CA ILE A 208 6.69 7.75 -8.21
C ILE A 208 7.61 8.84 -8.78
N ALA A 209 7.33 9.34 -9.98
CA ALA A 209 8.11 10.39 -10.62
C ALA A 209 8.19 11.67 -9.75
N ASP A 210 9.32 12.38 -9.79
CA ASP A 210 9.44 13.69 -9.14
C ASP A 210 8.47 14.67 -9.81
N LYS A 211 7.80 15.50 -9.01
CA LYS A 211 6.74 16.42 -9.42
C LYS A 211 5.48 15.76 -9.97
N ALA A 212 5.32 14.46 -9.80
CA ALA A 212 4.03 13.83 -10.03
C ALA A 212 2.96 14.53 -9.17
N VAL A 213 1.81 14.82 -9.77
CA VAL A 213 0.68 15.43 -9.08
C VAL A 213 -0.41 14.37 -8.96
N PHE A 214 -0.99 14.23 -7.77
CA PHE A 214 -2.18 13.42 -7.54
C PHE A 214 -3.23 14.19 -6.78
N LEU A 215 -4.48 13.79 -6.93
CA LEU A 215 -5.59 14.34 -6.18
C LEU A 215 -5.79 13.59 -4.86
N VAL A 216 -6.00 14.33 -3.80
CA VAL A 216 -6.56 13.81 -2.54
C VAL A 216 -8.07 14.05 -2.55
N GLU A 217 -8.86 12.98 -2.37
CA GLU A 217 -10.33 13.06 -2.31
C GLU A 217 -10.78 13.73 -1.01
N GLU A 218 -10.19 13.33 0.10
CA GLU A 218 -10.50 13.82 1.44
C GLU A 218 -9.24 13.87 2.33
N LEU A 219 -9.03 15.01 2.98
CA LEU A 219 -8.19 15.14 4.17
C LEU A 219 -9.08 15.50 5.35
N LYS A 220 -9.09 14.68 6.38
CA LYS A 220 -9.94 14.86 7.56
C LYS A 220 -9.11 15.06 8.82
N ILE A 221 -9.47 16.09 9.59
CA ILE A 221 -8.95 16.37 10.93
C ILE A 221 -10.13 16.41 11.88
N ASP A 222 -10.24 15.39 12.73
CA ASP A 222 -11.40 15.20 13.62
C ASP A 222 -12.73 15.22 12.83
N LYS A 223 -13.54 16.27 12.96
CA LYS A 223 -14.81 16.44 12.24
C LYS A 223 -14.73 17.36 11.03
N ASN A 224 -13.61 18.04 10.83
CA ASN A 224 -13.40 18.95 9.71
C ASN A 224 -12.67 18.23 8.59
N PHE A 225 -12.94 18.62 7.35
CA PHE A 225 -12.30 18.00 6.21
C PHE A 225 -12.15 18.97 5.04
N ILE A 226 -11.14 18.71 4.21
CA ILE A 226 -10.91 19.34 2.92
C ILE A 226 -11.11 18.24 1.88
N THR A 227 -11.86 18.53 0.83
CA THR A 227 -12.02 17.61 -0.30
C THR A 227 -11.35 18.14 -1.55
N LEU A 228 -10.88 17.22 -2.39
CA LEU A 228 -10.45 17.50 -3.77
C LEU A 228 -9.38 18.59 -3.89
N PHE A 229 -8.14 18.27 -3.50
CA PHE A 229 -6.99 19.15 -3.69
C PHE A 229 -5.77 18.40 -4.24
N GLU A 230 -4.94 19.13 -4.99
CA GLU A 230 -3.75 18.57 -5.64
C GLU A 230 -2.57 18.52 -4.68
N VAL A 231 -1.80 17.44 -4.77
CA VAL A 231 -0.57 17.24 -4.00
C VAL A 231 0.56 16.89 -4.94
N THR A 232 1.69 17.57 -4.79
CA THR A 232 2.90 17.32 -5.59
C THR A 232 3.88 16.42 -4.85
N VAL A 233 4.31 15.34 -5.48
CA VAL A 233 5.41 14.50 -4.99
C VAL A 233 6.73 15.22 -5.19
N SER A 234 7.53 15.33 -4.12
CA SER A 234 8.85 15.97 -4.16
C SER A 234 9.92 15.03 -3.63
N HIS A 235 10.92 14.73 -4.45
CA HIS A 235 12.09 13.93 -4.06
C HIS A 235 13.10 14.74 -3.24
N LYS A 236 12.89 16.05 -3.10
CA LYS A 236 13.79 16.96 -2.40
C LYS A 236 13.52 17.07 -0.91
N ILE A 237 12.35 16.63 -0.46
CA ILE A 237 12.01 16.59 0.97
C ILE A 237 12.22 15.17 1.51
N PRO A 238 12.86 15.02 2.67
CA PRO A 238 13.27 13.71 3.17
C PRO A 238 12.08 12.84 3.57
N THR A 239 11.10 13.40 4.27
CA THR A 239 9.91 12.68 4.71
C THR A 239 8.76 13.65 5.01
N GLY A 240 7.54 13.13 5.13
CA GLY A 240 6.36 13.89 5.54
C GLY A 240 5.47 14.40 4.40
N PHE A 241 4.32 14.95 4.82
CA PHE A 241 3.32 15.60 3.98
C PHE A 241 3.11 17.01 4.51
N TYR A 242 3.40 18.00 3.68
CA TYR A 242 3.33 19.41 3.98
C TYR A 242 2.19 20.07 3.20
N LEU A 243 1.38 20.84 3.91
CA LEU A 243 0.41 21.77 3.31
C LEU A 243 0.93 23.19 3.45
N ASP A 244 0.71 23.98 2.40
CA ASP A 244 0.79 25.43 2.48
C ASP A 244 -0.38 25.98 3.32
N GLU A 245 -0.23 27.23 3.76
CA GLU A 245 -1.22 27.89 4.62
C GLU A 245 -2.57 28.10 3.92
N ALA A 246 -2.58 28.30 2.59
CA ALA A 246 -3.81 28.51 1.84
C ALA A 246 -4.64 27.22 1.75
N THR A 247 -4.00 26.10 1.41
CA THR A 247 -4.66 24.78 1.40
C THR A 247 -5.14 24.39 2.80
N PHE A 248 -4.30 24.53 3.83
CA PHE A 248 -4.68 24.16 5.18
C PHE A 248 -5.88 24.97 5.69
N SER A 249 -5.96 26.26 5.36
CA SER A 249 -7.08 27.13 5.75
C SER A 249 -8.43 26.74 5.15
N LEU A 250 -8.46 25.89 4.11
CA LEU A 250 -9.70 25.36 3.55
C LEU A 250 -10.46 24.47 4.54
N ILE A 251 -9.78 23.93 5.55
CA ILE A 251 -10.40 23.06 6.55
C ILE A 251 -11.37 23.82 7.49
N GLY A 252 -11.25 25.15 7.53
CA GLY A 252 -11.98 26.00 8.45
C GLY A 252 -11.08 27.04 9.11
N LYS A 253 -11.68 27.95 9.86
CA LYS A 253 -10.94 28.92 10.65
C LYS A 253 -10.35 28.24 11.88
N TYR A 254 -9.11 28.59 12.20
CA TYR A 254 -8.43 28.03 13.36
C TYR A 254 -7.44 29.03 13.96
N THR A 255 -7.11 28.80 15.22
CA THR A 255 -6.01 29.45 15.93
C THR A 255 -5.06 28.41 16.50
N ILE A 256 -3.77 28.74 16.62
CA ILE A 256 -2.76 27.86 17.20
C ILE A 256 -2.29 28.46 18.52
N ASP A 257 -2.45 27.71 19.62
CA ASP A 257 -1.84 27.97 20.92
C ASP A 257 -0.49 27.26 20.97
N GLU A 258 0.60 28.00 20.73
CA GLU A 258 1.95 27.45 20.69
C GLU A 258 2.43 26.93 22.06
N GLU A 259 1.94 27.50 23.17
CA GLU A 259 2.34 27.10 24.51
C GLU A 259 1.71 25.74 24.89
N LYS A 260 0.44 25.55 24.53
CA LYS A 260 -0.28 24.30 24.78
C LYS A 260 -0.08 23.25 23.70
N MET A 261 0.52 23.62 22.56
CA MET A 261 0.62 22.77 21.37
C MET A 261 -0.75 22.29 20.91
N GLU A 262 -1.67 23.24 20.77
CA GLU A 262 -3.08 22.98 20.48
C GLU A 262 -3.57 23.87 19.33
N MET A 263 -4.40 23.29 18.46
CA MET A 263 -5.12 24.00 17.41
C MET A 263 -6.59 24.06 17.80
N VAL A 264 -7.16 25.26 17.83
CA VAL A 264 -8.58 25.47 18.12
C VAL A 264 -9.29 25.87 16.84
N PHE A 265 -10.23 25.04 16.38
CA PHE A 265 -11.14 25.39 15.30
C PHE A 265 -12.26 26.29 15.82
N GLU A 266 -12.57 27.34 15.06
CA GLU A 266 -13.66 28.31 15.32
C GLU A 266 -14.99 27.87 14.72
#